data_AF-A0A7C3GRB2-F1
#
_entry.id   AF-A0A7C3GRB2-F1
#
_cell.length_a   1.000
_cell.length_b   1.000
_cell.length_c   1.000
_cell.angle_alpha   90.00
_cell.angle_beta   90.00
_cell.angle_gamma   90.00
#
_symmetry.space_group_name_H-M   'P 1'
#
loop_
_entity.id
_entity.type
_entity.pdbx_description
1 polymer ?
#
loop_
_entity_poly.entity_id
_entity_poly.type
_entity_poly.pdbx_seq_one_letter_code
_entity_poly.pdbx_strand_id
1 'polypeptide(L)'
;MAKGKAKGKARVVGIELRESLREEMRKRLESEEGKVMYQKRFHPVEAIFGHLVFNLGYTHFLLRGLEKVKAEFQLICMSYNLMKLFNKKKASFYQNFSLSLLIAHIMKMYVYPSLSEDF
;
A
#
# COMPACT_ATOMS: atom_id res chain seq x y z
N MET A 1 43.24 54.67 -6.66
CA MET A 1 42.68 54.01 -7.85
C MET A 1 41.83 52.82 -7.41
N ALA A 2 40.51 52.87 -7.58
CA ALA A 2 39.60 51.79 -7.19
C ALA A 2 39.50 50.75 -8.33
N LYS A 3 39.86 49.49 -8.05
CA LYS A 3 39.70 48.38 -9.01
C LYS A 3 38.22 47.96 -9.04
N GLY A 4 37.55 48.17 -10.18
CA GLY A 4 36.17 47.74 -10.40
C GLY A 4 36.04 46.21 -10.40
N LYS A 5 35.04 45.67 -9.69
CA LYS A 5 34.74 44.23 -9.65
C LYS A 5 34.20 43.76 -11.01
N ALA A 6 34.75 42.67 -11.54
CA ALA A 6 34.28 42.03 -12.77
C ALA A 6 32.86 41.45 -12.58
N LYS A 7 31.95 41.75 -13.51
CA LYS A 7 30.60 41.16 -13.55
C LYS A 7 30.69 39.72 -14.07
N GLY A 8 30.40 38.74 -13.21
CA GLY A 8 30.33 37.33 -13.59
C GLY A 8 29.20 37.04 -14.59
N LYS A 9 29.37 36.01 -15.43
CA LYS A 9 28.36 35.56 -16.39
C LYS A 9 27.02 35.25 -15.68
N ALA A 10 25.93 35.78 -16.22
CA ALA A 10 24.58 35.52 -15.71
C ALA A 10 24.26 34.01 -15.77
N ARG A 11 23.73 33.47 -14.68
CA ARG A 11 23.27 32.07 -14.62
C ARG A 11 21.97 31.95 -15.43
N VAL A 12 21.96 31.06 -16.42
CA VAL A 12 20.72 30.68 -17.10
C VAL A 12 20.02 29.64 -16.22
N VAL A 13 18.84 29.98 -15.72
CA VAL A 13 17.97 29.06 -14.99
C VAL A 13 16.94 28.52 -15.97
N GLY A 14 17.08 27.25 -16.35
CA GLY A 14 16.06 26.55 -17.13
C GLY A 14 14.91 26.15 -16.20
N ILE A 15 13.69 26.59 -16.52
CA ILE A 15 12.48 26.14 -15.84
C ILE A 15 12.14 24.75 -16.40
N GLU A 16 11.96 23.75 -15.53
CA GLU A 16 11.54 22.42 -15.95
C GLU A 16 10.13 22.49 -16.55
N LEU A 17 9.86 21.78 -17.65
CA LEU A 17 8.54 21.77 -18.31
C LEU A 17 7.38 21.41 -17.37
N ARG A 18 7.67 20.69 -16.27
CA ARG A 18 6.69 20.21 -15.28
C ARG A 18 6.61 21.10 -14.04
N GLU A 19 7.28 22.24 -14.01
CA GLU A 19 7.36 23.08 -12.81
C GLU A 19 5.97 23.52 -12.33
N SER A 20 5.04 23.78 -13.27
CA SER A 20 3.65 24.11 -12.95
C SER A 20 2.93 22.98 -12.20
N LEU A 21 3.13 21.73 -12.63
CA LEU A 21 2.55 20.55 -11.97
C LEU A 21 3.16 20.35 -10.57
N ARG A 22 4.47 20.61 -10.42
CA ARG A 22 5.14 20.53 -9.12
C ARG A 22 4.61 21.59 -8.15
N GLU A 23 4.36 22.79 -8.66
CA GLU A 23 3.80 23.91 -7.88
C GLU A 23 2.38 23.60 -7.40
N GLU A 24 1.53 23.06 -8.29
CA GLU A 24 0.17 22.61 -7.93
C GLU A 24 0.22 21.52 -6.85
N MET A 25 1.13 20.57 -7.01
CA MET A 25 1.31 19.50 -6.04
C MET A 25 1.81 20.00 -4.68
N ARG A 26 2.71 20.99 -4.69
CA ARG A 26 3.22 21.65 -3.48
C ARG A 26 2.09 22.36 -2.74
N LYS A 27 1.29 23.17 -3.43
CA LYS A 27 0.12 23.84 -2.86
C LYS A 27 -0.87 22.85 -2.24
N ARG A 28 -1.11 21.71 -2.89
CA ARG A 28 -1.98 20.66 -2.35
C ARG A 28 -1.41 19.99 -1.10
N LEU A 29 -0.09 19.80 -1.02
CA LEU A 29 0.56 19.20 0.14
C LEU A 29 0.71 20.18 1.32
N GLU A 30 0.78 21.48 1.04
CA GLU A 30 0.86 22.54 2.05
C GLU A 30 -0.49 22.88 2.69
N SER A 31 -1.60 22.52 2.04
CA SER A 31 -2.94 22.69 2.64
C SER A 31 -3.11 21.79 3.87
N GLU A 32 -3.93 22.24 4.81
CA GLU A 32 -4.10 21.51 6.09
C GLU A 32 -4.76 20.14 5.89
N GLU A 33 -5.73 20.07 4.98
CA GLU A 33 -6.31 18.80 4.53
C GLU A 33 -5.26 17.90 3.87
N GLY A 34 -4.39 18.47 3.04
CA GLY A 34 -3.29 17.79 2.37
C GLY A 34 -2.31 17.17 3.35
N LYS A 35 -1.91 17.91 4.37
CA LYS A 35 -1.02 17.43 5.45
C LYS A 35 -1.65 16.28 6.23
N VAL A 36 -2.91 16.41 6.65
CA VAL A 36 -3.62 15.35 7.38
C VAL A 36 -3.73 14.07 6.54
N MET A 37 -4.04 14.20 5.24
CA MET A 37 -4.11 13.05 4.34
C MET A 37 -2.73 12.46 4.06
N TYR A 38 -1.70 13.29 3.92
CA TYR A 38 -0.33 12.83 3.68
C TYR A 38 0.24 12.07 4.87
N GLN A 39 -0.05 12.48 6.11
CA GLN A 39 0.36 11.75 7.32
C GLN A 39 -0.14 10.30 7.33
N LYS A 40 -1.33 10.03 6.79
CA LYS A 40 -1.88 8.67 6.67
C LYS A 40 -1.06 7.75 5.76
N ARG A 41 -0.19 8.30 4.91
CA ARG A 41 0.68 7.51 4.01
C ARG A 41 1.85 6.87 4.73
N PHE A 42 2.27 7.42 5.86
CA PHE A 42 3.43 6.93 6.59
C PHE A 42 3.22 5.48 7.07
N HIS A 43 2.12 5.26 7.78
CA HIS A 43 1.77 3.96 8.37
C HIS A 43 1.73 2.77 7.38
N PRO A 44 1.04 2.83 6.23
CA PRO A 44 1.00 1.71 5.30
C PRO A 44 2.34 1.42 4.63
N VAL A 45 3.18 2.43 4.42
CA VAL A 45 4.48 2.25 3.77
C VAL A 45 5.44 1.50 4.68
N GLU A 46 5.53 1.90 5.95
CA GLU A 46 6.37 1.21 6.94
C GLU A 46 5.92 -0.22 7.19
N ALA A 47 4.61 -0.45 7.28
CA ALA A 47 4.07 -1.79 7.49
C ALA A 47 4.44 -2.76 6.36
N ILE A 48 4.46 -2.28 5.10
CA ILE A 48 4.86 -3.12 3.96
C ILE A 48 6.34 -3.47 4.05
N PHE A 49 7.22 -2.51 4.29
CA PHE A 49 8.66 -2.78 4.38
C PHE A 49 8.99 -3.68 5.58
N GLY A 50 8.36 -3.44 6.73
CA GLY A 50 8.48 -4.32 7.89
C GLY A 50 8.05 -5.74 7.56
N HIS A 51 6.93 -5.91 6.86
CA HIS A 51 6.45 -7.23 6.46
C HIS A 51 7.36 -7.92 5.45
N LEU A 52 7.82 -7.22 4.41
CA LEU A 52 8.70 -7.77 3.40
C LEU A 52 10.04 -8.22 4.00
N VAL A 53 10.63 -7.41 4.87
CA VAL A 53 11.96 -7.67 5.42
C VAL A 53 11.91 -8.61 6.62
N PHE A 54 11.08 -8.33 7.64
CA PHE A 54 11.05 -9.14 8.87
C PHE A 54 10.19 -10.40 8.74
N ASN A 55 9.00 -10.31 8.14
CA ASN A 55 8.08 -11.46 8.11
C ASN A 55 8.34 -12.39 6.93
N LEU A 56 8.67 -11.83 5.76
CA LEU A 56 8.93 -12.61 4.54
C LEU A 56 10.42 -12.85 4.27
N GLY A 57 11.32 -12.17 4.99
CA GLY A 57 12.76 -12.42 4.90
C GLY A 57 13.45 -11.88 3.63
N TYR A 58 12.83 -10.95 2.90
CA TYR A 58 13.45 -10.32 1.73
C TYR A 58 14.49 -9.28 2.16
N THR A 59 15.69 -9.73 2.53
CA THR A 59 16.81 -8.86 2.95
C THR A 59 17.72 -8.48 1.79
N HIS A 60 17.81 -9.31 0.75
CA HIS A 60 18.74 -9.15 -0.37
C HIS A 60 18.05 -9.47 -1.70
N PHE A 61 18.49 -8.82 -2.78
CA PHE A 61 18.11 -9.16 -4.14
C PHE A 61 19.00 -10.26 -4.69
N LEU A 62 18.41 -11.21 -5.41
CA LEU A 62 19.12 -12.31 -6.06
C LEU A 62 19.80 -11.86 -7.35
N LEU A 63 19.19 -10.91 -8.07
CA LEU A 63 19.70 -10.44 -9.35
C LEU A 63 20.63 -9.23 -9.19
N ARG A 64 21.56 -9.07 -10.14
CA ARG A 64 22.46 -7.92 -10.22
C ARG A 64 22.14 -7.06 -11.44
N GLY A 65 22.28 -5.75 -11.29
CA GLY A 65 21.95 -4.75 -12.30
C GLY A 65 20.55 -4.15 -12.10
N LEU A 66 20.45 -2.83 -12.29
CA LEU A 66 19.27 -2.04 -11.91
C LEU A 66 17.97 -2.53 -12.56
N GLU A 67 18.04 -2.89 -13.84
CA GLU A 67 16.88 -3.37 -14.59
C GLU A 67 16.32 -4.68 -14.01
N LYS A 68 17.20 -5.63 -13.70
CA LYS A 68 16.82 -6.94 -13.16
C LYS A 68 16.32 -6.84 -11.72
N VAL A 69 17.00 -6.04 -10.89
CA VAL A 69 16.56 -5.76 -9.51
C VAL A 69 15.17 -5.11 -9.49
N LYS A 70 14.89 -4.21 -10.45
CA LYS A 70 13.57 -3.59 -10.57
C LYS A 70 12.49 -4.63 -10.88
N ALA A 71 12.76 -5.56 -11.79
CA ALA A 71 11.83 -6.65 -12.09
C ALA A 71 11.60 -7.56 -10.88
N GLU A 72 12.66 -7.91 -10.15
CA GLU A 72 12.57 -8.71 -8.91
C GLU A 72 11.70 -8.01 -7.86
N PHE A 73 11.93 -6.72 -7.61
CA PHE A 73 11.12 -5.94 -6.69
C PHE A 73 9.64 -5.85 -7.11
N GLN A 74 9.37 -5.73 -8.41
CA GLN A 74 7.99 -5.76 -8.94
C GLN A 74 7.29 -7.09 -8.66
N LEU A 75 8.00 -8.22 -8.82
CA LEU A 75 7.47 -9.55 -8.50
C LEU A 75 7.18 -9.71 -7.01
N ILE A 76 8.06 -9.22 -6.12
CA ILE A 76 7.83 -9.22 -4.67
C ILE A 76 6.55 -8.43 -4.33
N CYS A 77 6.42 -7.21 -4.86
CA CYS A 77 5.24 -6.37 -4.65
C CYS A 77 3.95 -7.00 -5.19
N MET A 78 4.00 -7.62 -6.37
CA MET A 78 2.86 -8.31 -6.96
C MET A 78 2.41 -9.49 -6.08
N SER A 79 3.37 -10.29 -5.61
CA SER A 79 3.11 -11.44 -4.73
C SER A 79 2.47 -10.99 -3.41
N TYR A 80 2.97 -9.92 -2.81
CA TYR A 80 2.39 -9.34 -1.59
C TYR A 80 0.94 -8.86 -1.81
N ASN A 81 0.69 -8.18 -2.93
CA ASN A 81 -0.66 -7.71 -3.28
C ASN A 81 -1.64 -8.87 -3.47
N LEU A 82 -1.22 -9.95 -4.15
CA LEU A 82 -2.01 -11.16 -4.32
C LEU A 82 -2.32 -11.79 -2.96
N MET A 83 -1.32 -11.97 -2.10
CA MET A 83 -1.52 -12.51 -0.74
C MET A 83 -2.55 -11.70 0.05
N LYS A 84 -2.52 -10.37 -0.04
CA LYS A 84 -3.52 -9.49 0.60
C LYS A 84 -4.94 -9.73 0.07
N LEU A 85 -5.10 -9.92 -1.25
CA LEU A 85 -6.39 -10.22 -1.86
C LEU A 85 -6.91 -11.60 -1.41
N PHE A 86 -6.05 -12.61 -1.42
CA PHE A 86 -6.41 -13.96 -0.96
C PHE A 86 -6.83 -13.96 0.51
N ASN A 87 -6.08 -13.28 1.39
CA ASN A 87 -6.42 -13.20 2.81
C ASN A 87 -7.76 -12.49 3.05
N LYS A 88 -8.07 -11.44 2.28
CA LYS A 88 -9.39 -10.78 2.34
C LYS A 88 -10.50 -11.75 1.91
N LYS A 89 -10.34 -12.45 0.80
CA LYS A 89 -11.33 -13.43 0.30
C LYS A 89 -11.52 -14.58 1.27
N LYS A 90 -10.45 -15.09 1.87
CA LYS A 90 -10.46 -16.14 2.90
C LYS A 90 -11.28 -15.71 4.12
N ALA A 91 -11.05 -14.49 4.63
CA ALA A 91 -11.82 -13.96 5.75
C ALA A 91 -13.32 -13.86 5.44
N SER A 92 -13.68 -13.32 4.27
CA SER A 92 -15.08 -13.26 3.82
C SER A 92 -15.69 -14.65 3.63
N PHE A 93 -14.93 -15.61 3.12
CA PHE A 93 -15.37 -16.98 2.94
C PHE A 93 -15.72 -17.66 4.27
N TYR A 94 -14.86 -17.58 5.29
CA TYR A 94 -15.16 -18.17 6.59
C TYR A 94 -16.38 -17.54 7.28
N GLN A 95 -16.56 -16.22 7.15
CA GLN A 95 -17.75 -15.57 7.69
C GLN A 95 -19.03 -16.09 7.02
N ASN A 96 -19.04 -16.16 5.69
CA ASN A 96 -20.18 -16.68 4.93
C ASN A 96 -20.45 -18.16 5.23
N PHE A 97 -19.39 -18.97 5.37
CA PHE A 97 -19.51 -20.38 5.71
C PHE A 97 -20.09 -20.59 7.12
N SER A 98 -19.59 -19.86 8.13
CA SER A 98 -20.10 -19.93 9.50
C SER A 98 -21.58 -19.52 9.60
N LEU A 99 -21.96 -18.42 8.94
CA LEU A 99 -23.36 -17.99 8.83
C LEU A 99 -24.25 -19.06 8.17
N SER A 100 -23.78 -19.69 7.10
CA SER A 100 -24.53 -20.76 6.43
C SER A 100 -24.75 -21.98 7.33
N LEU A 101 -23.75 -22.34 8.14
CA LEU A 101 -23.83 -23.46 9.08
C LEU A 101 -24.82 -23.18 10.22
N LEU A 102 -24.79 -21.94 10.73
CA LEU A 102 -25.68 -21.48 11.79
C LEU A 102 -27.13 -21.37 11.31
N ILE A 103 -27.37 -20.87 10.09
CA ILE A 103 -28.70 -20.87 9.45
C ILE A 103 -29.19 -22.31 9.27
N ALA A 104 -28.35 -23.23 8.78
CA ALA A 104 -28.73 -24.63 8.63
C ALA A 104 -29.09 -25.29 9.97
N HIS A 105 -28.38 -24.95 11.06
CA HIS A 105 -28.69 -25.43 12.40
C HIS A 105 -30.03 -24.89 12.92
N ILE A 106 -30.30 -23.59 12.75
CA ILE A 106 -31.60 -22.97 13.12
C ILE A 106 -32.73 -23.58 12.28
N MET A 107 -32.54 -23.75 10.98
CA MET A 107 -33.54 -24.38 10.11
C MET A 107 -33.81 -25.83 10.54
N LYS A 108 -32.78 -26.58 10.95
CA LYS A 108 -32.95 -27.95 11.47
C LYS A 108 -33.79 -27.97 12.75
N MET A 109 -33.59 -27.01 13.67
CA MET A 109 -34.42 -26.85 14.88
C MET A 109 -35.87 -26.46 14.56
N TYR A 110 -36.09 -25.57 13.58
CA TYR A 110 -37.44 -25.07 13.26
C TYR A 110 -38.26 -26.04 12.38
N VAL A 111 -37.60 -26.80 11.49
CA VAL A 111 -38.28 -27.68 10.51
C VAL A 111 -38.44 -29.11 11.04
N TYR A 112 -37.60 -29.57 11.96
CA TYR A 112 -37.71 -30.90 12.59
C TYR A 112 -37.66 -30.83 14.13
N PRO A 113 -38.60 -30.11 14.78
CA PRO A 113 -38.61 -29.97 16.24
C PRO A 113 -38.89 -31.29 16.97
N SER A 114 -39.52 -32.27 16.31
CA SER A 114 -39.87 -33.56 16.91
C SER A 114 -38.72 -34.56 17.03
N LEU A 115 -37.48 -34.17 16.68
CA LEU A 115 -36.29 -35.01 16.82
C LEU A 115 -35.31 -34.49 17.88
N SER A 116 -35.68 -33.44 18.63
CA SER A 116 -34.87 -32.88 19.72
C SER A 116 -35.25 -33.39 21.10
N GLU A 117 -36.26 -34.26 21.23
CA GLU A 117 -36.69 -34.83 22.52
C GLU A 117 -36.18 -36.26 22.79
N ASP A 118 -35.48 -36.89 21.84
CA ASP A 118 -35.02 -38.28 21.96
C ASP A 118 -33.52 -38.45 22.29
N PHE A 119 -32.86 -37.44 22.89
CA PHE A 119 -31.52 -37.57 23.47
C PHE A 119 -31.32 -36.67 24.70
#